data_AF-A0A8H7S1W9-F1
#
_entry.id   AF-A0A8H7S1W9-F1
#
_cell.length_a   1.000
_cell.length_b   1.000
_cell.length_c   1.000
_cell.angle_alpha   90.00
_cell.angle_beta   90.00
_cell.angle_gamma   90.00
#
_symmetry.space_group_name_H-M   'P 1'
#
loop_
_entity.id
_entity.type
_entity.pdbx_description
1 polymer ?
#
loop_
_entity_poly.entity_id
_entity_poly.type
_entity_poly.pdbx_seq_one_letter_code
_entity_poly.pdbx_strand_id
1 'polypeptide(L)'
;MDDNQGLLDSRHFNEPSASKPIICLEVGCGPGHFSALLKQHYQERIDLTAIDPSEKDIEFASNHNVDVKYIATTVLDMDIEQNREKFDVVVFSKSLHHCDPLDGTIDQVHRFLKKGGLVVCEEFDRSAINPESARWFFNRLDILKSGNHMVPPANKNERTLKHWENLMDSSTGTPIERYQAFFAHHGHNHGHGHGHGHGHGHEHHGHNHNHHQSHHAKDLHQETKHLEQPIQQYMHGLQGEDMSSYGAMTASLARAFGTEVKVIDNTMFYQGLFVHFGLEDSLVGKAILETLMAQEATALKNKEIKGLGVNFIVEK
;
A
#
# COMPACT_ATOMS: atom_id res chain seq x y z
N MET A 1 -20.70 -18.40 9.62
CA MET A 1 -19.23 -18.39 9.85
C MET A 1 -19.06 -17.82 11.24
N ASP A 2 -18.21 -18.39 12.07
CA ASP A 2 -17.90 -17.80 13.37
C ASP A 2 -17.24 -16.43 13.09
N ASP A 3 -17.81 -15.33 13.59
CA ASP A 3 -17.46 -13.95 13.18
C ASP A 3 -16.02 -13.53 13.56
N ASN A 4 -15.24 -14.44 14.17
CA ASN A 4 -13.87 -14.23 14.64
C ASN A 4 -12.77 -14.97 13.86
N GLN A 5 -13.10 -15.72 12.80
CA GLN A 5 -12.08 -16.42 12.00
C GLN A 5 -11.76 -15.67 10.70
N GLY A 6 -10.47 -15.37 10.48
CA GLY A 6 -9.98 -14.75 9.24
C GLY A 6 -10.14 -15.67 8.03
N LEU A 7 -10.10 -15.12 6.82
CA LEU A 7 -10.26 -15.88 5.57
C LEU A 7 -9.30 -17.08 5.49
N LEU A 8 -8.00 -16.85 5.74
CA LEU A 8 -7.00 -17.91 5.68
C LEU A 8 -7.18 -18.92 6.80
N ASP A 9 -7.57 -18.49 8.01
CA ASP A 9 -7.89 -19.42 9.10
C ASP A 9 -9.05 -20.34 8.73
N SER A 10 -10.14 -19.75 8.24
CA SER A 10 -11.33 -20.50 7.87
C SER A 10 -11.09 -21.53 6.76
N ARG A 11 -10.15 -21.24 5.86
CA ARG A 11 -9.87 -22.03 4.66
C ARG A 11 -8.74 -23.04 4.83
N HIS A 12 -7.72 -22.69 5.62
CA HIS A 12 -6.48 -23.46 5.70
C HIS A 12 -6.12 -23.93 7.11
N PHE A 13 -6.68 -23.32 8.16
CA PHE A 13 -6.23 -23.57 9.55
C PHE A 13 -7.35 -24.02 10.51
N ASN A 14 -8.56 -24.25 10.03
CA ASN A 14 -9.70 -24.71 10.86
C ASN A 14 -9.61 -26.18 11.32
N GLU A 15 -8.75 -26.99 10.69
CA GLU A 15 -8.57 -28.40 11.05
C GLU A 15 -7.25 -28.60 11.84
N PRO A 16 -7.26 -29.22 13.04
CA PRO A 16 -6.08 -29.36 13.91
C PRO A 16 -4.96 -30.28 13.39
N SER A 17 -5.04 -30.78 12.16
CA SER A 17 -4.02 -31.67 11.63
C SER A 17 -2.76 -30.89 11.28
N ALA A 18 -1.61 -31.56 11.35
CA ALA A 18 -0.31 -31.04 10.94
C ALA A 18 -0.27 -30.80 9.41
N SER A 19 -1.05 -29.83 8.92
CA SER A 19 -1.06 -29.39 7.55
C SER A 19 0.27 -28.72 7.26
N LYS A 20 0.91 -29.12 6.16
CA LYS A 20 2.08 -28.43 5.62
C LYS A 20 1.83 -26.91 5.57
N PRO A 21 2.87 -26.07 5.79
CA PRO A 21 2.71 -24.63 5.66
C PRO A 21 2.07 -24.28 4.32
N ILE A 22 1.15 -23.32 4.32
CA ILE A 22 0.64 -22.78 3.07
C ILE A 22 1.77 -22.00 2.39
N ILE A 23 1.92 -22.18 1.08
CA ILE A 23 2.95 -21.50 0.31
C ILE A 23 2.34 -20.20 -0.23
N CYS A 24 2.83 -19.07 0.25
CA CYS A 24 2.29 -17.74 -0.05
C CYS A 24 3.29 -16.91 -0.86
N LEU A 25 2.78 -16.19 -1.85
CA LEU A 25 3.52 -15.16 -2.58
C LEU A 25 2.88 -13.79 -2.30
N GLU A 26 3.66 -12.84 -1.81
CA GLU A 26 3.27 -11.42 -1.81
C GLU A 26 3.93 -10.71 -3.00
N VAL A 27 3.13 -10.02 -3.82
CA VAL A 27 3.60 -9.27 -5.00
C VAL A 27 3.55 -7.78 -4.71
N GLY A 28 4.69 -7.09 -4.91
CA GLY A 28 4.85 -5.67 -4.58
C GLY A 28 4.87 -5.44 -3.07
N CYS A 29 5.77 -6.14 -2.37
CA CYS A 29 5.84 -6.06 -0.90
C CYS A 29 6.41 -4.74 -0.38
N GLY A 30 6.99 -3.92 -1.26
CA GLY A 30 7.74 -2.73 -0.90
C GLY A 30 8.74 -3.05 0.23
N PRO A 31 8.80 -2.23 1.29
CA PRO A 31 9.76 -2.44 2.38
C PRO A 31 9.43 -3.63 3.30
N GLY A 32 8.42 -4.46 2.99
CA GLY A 32 8.22 -5.75 3.65
C GLY A 32 7.50 -5.74 5.00
N HIS A 33 6.92 -4.61 5.45
CA HIS A 33 6.22 -4.58 6.74
C HIS A 33 5.01 -5.52 6.78
N PHE A 34 4.21 -5.57 5.71
CA PHE A 34 3.07 -6.49 5.65
C PHE A 34 3.55 -7.95 5.63
N SER A 35 4.58 -8.27 4.84
CA SER A 35 5.21 -9.59 4.82
C SER A 35 5.67 -10.03 6.22
N ALA A 36 6.33 -9.12 6.94
CA ALA A 36 6.81 -9.38 8.30
C ALA A 36 5.65 -9.62 9.28
N LEU A 37 4.60 -8.79 9.23
CA LEU A 37 3.40 -8.98 10.05
C LEU A 37 2.71 -10.32 9.75
N LEU A 38 2.58 -10.67 8.47
CA LEU A 38 1.95 -11.91 8.02
C LEU A 38 2.73 -13.13 8.52
N LYS A 39 4.06 -13.12 8.38
CA LYS A 39 4.93 -14.20 8.89
C LYS A 39 4.91 -14.29 10.42
N GLN A 40 4.90 -13.17 11.14
CA GLN A 40 4.81 -13.17 12.61
C GLN A 40 3.47 -13.73 13.10
N HIS A 41 2.37 -13.45 12.39
CA HIS A 41 1.04 -13.92 12.76
C HIS A 41 0.86 -15.42 12.51
N TYR A 42 1.25 -15.91 11.33
CA TYR A 42 1.05 -17.31 10.95
C TYR A 42 2.22 -18.22 11.33
N GLN A 43 3.42 -17.68 11.56
CA GLN A 43 4.63 -18.40 11.96
C GLN A 43 4.92 -19.57 11.00
N GLU A 44 5.19 -20.76 11.53
CA GLU A 44 5.45 -21.99 10.78
C GLU A 44 4.25 -22.49 9.96
N ARG A 45 3.07 -21.86 10.08
CA ARG A 45 1.91 -22.19 9.25
C ARG A 45 1.99 -21.60 7.84
N ILE A 46 2.93 -20.67 7.58
CA ILE A 46 3.13 -20.03 6.28
C ILE A 46 4.60 -20.09 5.84
N ASP A 47 4.81 -20.48 4.58
CA ASP A 47 6.06 -20.31 3.84
C ASP A 47 5.88 -19.13 2.89
N LEU A 48 6.53 -18.00 3.19
CA LEU A 48 6.28 -16.71 2.55
C LEU A 48 7.45 -16.27 1.67
N THR A 49 7.17 -16.11 0.38
CA THR A 49 8.02 -15.37 -0.56
C THR A 49 7.40 -14.01 -0.81
N ALA A 50 8.18 -12.94 -0.73
CA ALA A 50 7.74 -11.57 -0.96
C ALA A 50 8.63 -10.91 -2.02
N ILE A 51 8.03 -10.31 -3.04
CA ILE A 51 8.76 -9.75 -4.18
C ILE A 51 8.43 -8.29 -4.39
N ASP A 52 9.41 -7.51 -4.83
CA ASP A 52 9.27 -6.14 -5.26
C ASP A 52 10.40 -5.79 -6.25
N PRO A 53 10.18 -5.00 -7.31
CA PRO A 53 11.27 -4.60 -8.21
C PRO A 53 12.31 -3.67 -7.56
N SER A 54 11.99 -2.99 -6.46
CA SER A 54 12.87 -2.05 -5.78
C SER A 54 13.92 -2.77 -4.93
N GLU A 55 15.17 -2.83 -5.41
CA GLU A 55 16.29 -3.42 -4.65
C GLU A 55 16.46 -2.77 -3.27
N LYS A 56 16.27 -1.45 -3.19
CA LYS A 56 16.35 -0.69 -1.93
C LYS A 56 15.29 -1.15 -0.93
N ASP A 57 14.07 -1.38 -1.40
CA ASP A 57 12.99 -1.84 -0.52
C ASP A 57 13.20 -3.28 -0.07
N ILE A 58 13.75 -4.14 -0.94
CA ILE A 58 14.11 -5.51 -0.59
C ILE A 58 15.28 -5.58 0.39
N GLU A 59 16.28 -4.70 0.25
CA GLU A 59 17.36 -4.55 1.24
C GLU A 59 16.79 -4.15 2.61
N PHE A 60 15.88 -3.17 2.63
CA PHE A 60 15.20 -2.77 3.86
C PHE A 60 14.35 -3.92 4.45
N ALA A 61 13.57 -4.60 3.61
CA ALA A 61 12.71 -5.72 4.00
C ALA A 61 13.52 -6.86 4.66
N SER A 62 14.68 -7.19 4.08
CA SER A 62 15.58 -8.23 4.59
C SER A 62 16.11 -7.96 6.00
N ASN A 63 16.09 -6.71 6.46
CA ASN A 63 16.53 -6.32 7.80
C ASN A 63 15.47 -6.53 8.90
N HIS A 64 14.25 -6.98 8.57
CA HIS A 64 13.19 -7.22 9.56
C HIS A 64 13.45 -8.40 10.51
N ASN A 65 14.49 -9.21 10.26
CA ASN A 65 14.86 -10.39 11.06
C ASN A 65 13.69 -11.37 11.29
N VAL A 66 12.91 -11.60 10.24
CA VAL A 66 11.81 -12.57 10.15
C VAL A 66 12.08 -13.52 8.99
N ASP A 67 11.64 -14.77 9.12
CA ASP A 67 11.84 -15.81 8.11
C ASP A 67 10.89 -15.61 6.91
N VAL A 68 11.24 -14.66 6.04
CA VAL A 68 10.57 -14.35 4.78
C VAL A 68 11.60 -14.32 3.66
N LYS A 69 11.28 -14.95 2.53
CA LYS A 69 12.14 -14.92 1.35
C LYS A 69 11.85 -13.67 0.51
N TYR A 70 12.63 -12.61 0.73
CA TYR A 70 12.57 -11.39 -0.07
C TYR A 70 13.38 -11.50 -1.37
N ILE A 71 12.80 -11.06 -2.49
CA ILE A 71 13.45 -11.13 -3.81
C ILE A 71 13.19 -9.84 -4.60
N ALA A 72 14.26 -9.20 -5.09
CA ALA A 72 14.17 -8.06 -6.00
C ALA A 72 13.79 -8.53 -7.42
N THR A 73 12.50 -8.54 -7.75
CA THR A 73 11.97 -9.02 -9.03
C THR A 73 10.52 -8.59 -9.24
N THR A 74 10.04 -8.69 -10.49
CA THR A 74 8.60 -8.63 -10.79
C THR A 74 8.04 -10.04 -10.93
N VAL A 75 6.72 -10.20 -10.81
CA VAL A 75 6.08 -11.51 -11.05
C VAL A 75 6.30 -12.00 -12.49
N LEU A 76 6.46 -11.08 -13.44
CA LEU A 76 6.68 -11.36 -14.86
C LEU A 76 8.08 -11.91 -15.14
N ASP A 77 9.07 -11.53 -14.32
CA ASP A 77 10.47 -11.98 -14.46
C ASP A 77 10.76 -13.30 -13.74
N MET A 78 9.80 -13.80 -12.94
CA MET A 78 9.94 -15.09 -12.26
C MET A 78 9.84 -16.26 -13.25
N ASP A 79 10.73 -17.25 -13.07
CA ASP A 79 10.74 -18.46 -13.90
C ASP A 79 9.41 -19.21 -13.82
N ILE A 80 8.81 -19.45 -14.99
CA ILE A 80 7.48 -20.06 -15.09
C ILE A 80 7.48 -21.50 -14.59
N GLU A 81 8.46 -22.30 -14.99
CA GLU A 81 8.48 -23.74 -14.72
C GLU A 81 8.81 -24.03 -13.26
N GLN A 82 9.61 -23.20 -12.60
CA GLN A 82 9.94 -23.32 -11.19
C GLN A 82 8.79 -22.91 -10.26
N ASN A 83 7.81 -22.16 -10.76
CA ASN A 83 6.75 -21.57 -9.95
C ASN A 83 5.33 -21.97 -10.40
N ARG A 84 5.19 -22.78 -11.47
CA ARG A 84 3.92 -23.32 -11.94
C ARG A 84 3.22 -24.13 -10.84
N GLU A 85 1.94 -23.82 -10.60
CA GLU A 85 1.09 -24.53 -9.62
C GLU A 85 1.75 -24.70 -8.23
N LYS A 86 2.46 -23.68 -7.77
CA LYS A 86 3.26 -23.72 -6.54
C LYS A 86 2.56 -23.09 -5.34
N PHE A 87 1.84 -21.99 -5.54
CA PHE A 87 1.32 -21.19 -4.44
C PHE A 87 -0.11 -21.57 -4.08
N ASP A 88 -0.38 -21.65 -2.78
CA ASP A 88 -1.72 -21.80 -2.22
C ASP A 88 -2.43 -20.45 -2.18
N VAL A 89 -1.68 -19.36 -1.94
CA VAL A 89 -2.19 -17.99 -1.87
C VAL A 89 -1.21 -17.03 -2.55
N VAL A 90 -1.75 -16.08 -3.32
CA VAL A 90 -1.03 -14.89 -3.80
C VAL A 90 -1.71 -13.65 -3.24
N VAL A 91 -0.93 -12.73 -2.66
CA VAL A 91 -1.44 -11.51 -2.04
C VAL A 91 -0.88 -10.28 -2.75
N PHE A 92 -1.77 -9.31 -2.99
CA PHE A 92 -1.43 -7.94 -3.35
C PHE A 92 -1.94 -7.03 -2.23
N SER A 93 -1.05 -6.33 -1.54
CA SER A 93 -1.41 -5.37 -0.49
C SER A 93 -1.13 -3.96 -1.01
N LYS A 94 -2.13 -3.32 -1.61
CA LYS A 94 -2.07 -2.01 -2.27
C LYS A 94 -0.95 -1.96 -3.31
N SER A 95 -0.89 -2.97 -4.17
CA SER A 95 0.20 -3.13 -5.14
C SER A 95 -0.27 -3.56 -6.53
N LEU A 96 -1.46 -4.12 -6.69
CA LEU A 96 -1.95 -4.59 -7.99
C LEU A 96 -2.16 -3.41 -8.96
N HIS A 97 -2.61 -2.27 -8.43
CA HIS A 97 -2.81 -1.06 -9.24
C HIS A 97 -1.52 -0.51 -9.87
N HIS A 98 -0.35 -0.95 -9.41
CA HIS A 98 0.96 -0.61 -9.96
C HIS A 98 1.48 -1.58 -11.02
N CYS A 99 0.82 -2.72 -11.21
CA CYS A 99 1.31 -3.76 -12.11
C CYS A 99 1.00 -3.42 -13.57
N ASP A 100 2.05 -3.29 -14.38
CA ASP A 100 1.97 -3.03 -15.82
C ASP A 100 2.90 -3.98 -16.61
N PRO A 101 2.38 -4.77 -17.59
CA PRO A 101 0.97 -4.92 -17.94
C PRO A 101 0.17 -5.67 -16.87
N LEU A 102 -0.98 -5.11 -16.49
CA LEU A 102 -1.90 -5.68 -15.51
C LEU A 102 -2.34 -7.10 -15.91
N ASP A 103 -2.79 -7.27 -17.16
CA ASP A 103 -3.27 -8.56 -17.66
C ASP A 103 -2.16 -9.62 -17.65
N GLY A 104 -0.94 -9.25 -18.03
CA GLY A 104 0.21 -10.15 -18.01
C GLY A 104 0.55 -10.61 -16.59
N THR A 105 0.52 -9.66 -15.64
CA THR A 105 0.75 -9.93 -14.21
C THR A 105 -0.26 -10.95 -13.69
N ILE A 106 -1.55 -10.70 -13.93
CA ILE A 106 -2.64 -11.57 -13.46
C ILE A 106 -2.58 -12.95 -14.12
N ASP A 107 -2.26 -13.03 -15.42
CA ASP A 107 -2.09 -14.31 -16.13
C ASP A 107 -0.95 -15.14 -15.54
N GLN A 108 0.16 -14.49 -15.18
CA GLN A 108 1.31 -15.15 -14.57
C GLN A 108 0.97 -15.66 -13.17
N VAL A 109 0.28 -14.85 -12.36
CA VAL A 109 -0.24 -15.27 -11.05
C VAL A 109 -1.18 -16.46 -11.17
N HIS A 110 -2.10 -16.44 -12.14
CA HIS A 110 -2.99 -17.58 -12.40
C HIS A 110 -2.19 -18.85 -12.75
N ARG A 111 -1.11 -18.76 -13.52
CA ARG A 111 -0.23 -19.92 -13.80
C ARG A 111 0.50 -20.43 -12.54
N PHE A 112 0.89 -19.52 -11.64
CA PHE A 112 1.61 -19.80 -10.41
C PHE A 112 0.75 -20.44 -9.31
N LEU A 113 -0.56 -20.17 -9.30
CA LEU A 113 -1.47 -20.76 -8.33
C LEU A 113 -1.70 -22.26 -8.57
N LYS A 114 -1.81 -23.02 -7.47
CA LYS A 114 -2.39 -24.36 -7.46
C LYS A 114 -3.87 -24.30 -7.85
N LYS A 115 -4.43 -25.45 -8.27
CA LYS A 115 -5.89 -25.60 -8.35
C LYS A 115 -6.51 -25.42 -6.96
N GLY A 116 -7.56 -24.62 -6.86
CA GLY A 116 -8.17 -24.17 -5.60
C GLY A 116 -7.33 -23.13 -4.84
N GLY A 117 -6.29 -22.58 -5.47
CA GLY A 117 -5.46 -21.53 -4.88
C GLY A 117 -6.13 -20.16 -4.96
N LEU A 118 -5.81 -19.27 -4.02
CA LEU A 118 -6.44 -17.96 -3.88
C LEU A 118 -5.56 -16.81 -4.35
N VAL A 119 -6.16 -15.79 -4.97
CA VAL A 119 -5.61 -14.44 -4.97
C VAL A 119 -6.43 -13.57 -4.02
N VAL A 120 -5.73 -12.81 -3.17
CA VAL A 120 -6.32 -11.78 -2.32
C VAL A 120 -5.66 -10.45 -2.66
N CYS A 121 -6.45 -9.47 -3.08
CA CYS A 121 -5.95 -8.11 -3.34
C CYS A 121 -6.64 -7.15 -2.38
N GLU A 122 -5.89 -6.49 -1.51
CA GLU A 122 -6.36 -5.38 -0.68
C GLU A 122 -5.97 -4.08 -1.37
N GLU A 123 -6.97 -3.31 -1.79
CA GLU A 123 -6.84 -2.17 -2.71
C GLU A 123 -7.74 -1.02 -2.26
N PHE A 124 -7.81 0.04 -3.06
CA PHE A 124 -8.67 1.18 -2.78
C PHE A 124 -9.30 1.76 -4.04
N ASP A 125 -10.49 2.33 -3.87
CA ASP A 125 -11.23 3.03 -4.92
C ASP A 125 -11.33 4.53 -4.59
N ARG A 126 -10.54 5.33 -5.30
CA ARG A 126 -10.55 6.80 -5.20
C ARG A 126 -11.90 7.39 -5.61
N SER A 127 -12.64 6.69 -6.47
CA SER A 127 -13.94 7.14 -6.97
C SER A 127 -15.10 6.85 -6.01
N ALA A 128 -14.86 6.02 -4.97
CA ALA A 128 -15.87 5.67 -3.99
C ALA A 128 -16.22 6.82 -3.02
N ILE A 129 -15.38 7.87 -2.96
CA ILE A 129 -15.60 9.01 -2.07
C ILE A 129 -16.96 9.68 -2.33
N ASN A 130 -17.63 10.10 -1.26
CA ASN A 130 -18.78 10.99 -1.33
C ASN A 130 -18.59 12.21 -0.41
N PRO A 131 -19.45 13.24 -0.51
CA PRO A 131 -19.34 14.44 0.33
C PRO A 131 -19.37 14.15 1.83
N GLU A 132 -20.14 13.16 2.28
CA GLU A 132 -20.25 12.75 3.69
C GLU A 132 -18.93 12.18 4.20
N SER A 133 -18.31 11.26 3.46
CA SER A 133 -17.01 10.68 3.74
C SER A 133 -15.88 11.70 3.71
N ALA A 134 -15.88 12.58 2.71
CA ALA A 134 -14.90 13.65 2.62
C ALA A 134 -15.00 14.58 3.84
N ARG A 135 -16.22 14.99 4.21
CA ARG A 135 -16.46 15.77 5.43
C ARG A 135 -16.02 15.03 6.69
N TRP A 136 -16.34 13.74 6.80
CA TRP A 136 -15.94 12.93 7.95
C TRP A 136 -14.43 12.90 8.15
N PHE A 137 -13.68 12.74 7.06
CA PHE A 137 -12.22 12.66 7.06
C PHE A 137 -11.57 14.03 7.32
N PHE A 138 -11.92 15.06 6.55
CA PHE A 138 -11.28 16.37 6.68
C PHE A 138 -11.63 17.10 7.97
N ASN A 139 -12.83 16.93 8.52
CA ASN A 139 -13.14 17.48 9.85
C ASN A 139 -12.21 16.90 10.93
N ARG A 140 -11.82 15.62 10.80
CA ARG A 140 -10.86 14.99 11.72
C ARG A 140 -9.46 15.52 11.50
N LEU A 141 -9.02 15.65 10.25
CA LEU A 141 -7.74 16.30 9.95
C LEU A 141 -7.65 17.71 10.54
N ASP A 142 -8.73 18.49 10.46
CA ASP A 142 -8.77 19.86 10.99
C ASP A 142 -8.66 19.88 12.52
N ILE A 143 -9.32 18.95 13.22
CA ILE A 143 -9.19 18.78 14.68
C ILE A 143 -7.75 18.38 15.05
N LEU A 144 -7.19 17.39 14.36
CA LEU A 144 -5.83 16.90 14.62
C LEU A 144 -4.78 17.97 14.38
N LYS A 145 -4.92 18.75 13.28
CA LYS A 145 -4.06 19.89 12.98
C LYS A 145 -4.16 20.95 14.07
N SER A 146 -5.37 21.28 14.51
CA SER A 146 -5.59 22.26 15.59
C SER A 146 -4.99 21.81 16.93
N GLY A 147 -4.91 20.49 17.14
CA GLY A 147 -4.22 19.87 18.28
C GLY A 147 -2.70 19.71 18.12
N ASN A 148 -2.11 20.17 17.01
CA ASN A 148 -0.70 19.98 16.66
C ASN A 148 -0.26 18.50 16.55
N HIS A 149 -1.16 17.61 16.15
CA HIS A 149 -0.87 16.19 15.93
C HIS A 149 -0.52 15.85 14.47
N MET A 150 -0.44 16.88 13.60
CA MET A 150 -0.13 16.73 12.18
C MET A 150 1.21 17.40 11.87
N VAL A 151 2.16 16.61 11.36
CA VAL A 151 3.51 16.98 10.99
C VAL A 151 3.62 17.07 9.47
N PRO A 152 4.09 18.20 8.90
CA PRO A 152 4.33 18.29 7.47
C PRO A 152 5.31 17.21 6.98
N PRO A 153 5.19 16.72 5.73
CA PRO A 153 6.10 15.72 5.21
C PRO A 153 7.54 16.23 5.17
N ALA A 154 8.47 15.51 5.81
CA ALA A 154 9.88 15.86 5.86
C ALA A 154 10.53 15.78 4.47
N ASN A 155 11.54 16.62 4.22
CA ASN A 155 12.41 16.56 3.04
C ASN A 155 11.71 16.68 1.67
N LYS A 156 10.62 17.46 1.60
CA LYS A 156 9.92 17.75 0.35
C LYS A 156 10.27 19.13 -0.21
N ASN A 157 10.16 19.28 -1.53
CA ASN A 157 10.33 20.58 -2.19
C ASN A 157 9.21 21.56 -1.77
N GLU A 158 9.47 22.86 -1.93
CA GLU A 158 8.55 23.95 -1.57
C GLU A 158 7.15 23.77 -2.18
N ARG A 159 7.06 23.25 -3.41
CA ARG A 159 5.79 22.98 -4.08
C ARG A 159 4.95 21.95 -3.33
N THR A 160 5.56 20.86 -2.88
CA THR A 160 4.87 19.78 -2.16
C THR A 160 4.43 20.23 -0.78
N LEU A 161 5.28 20.99 -0.08
CA LEU A 161 4.92 21.59 1.21
C LEU A 161 3.72 22.54 1.06
N LYS A 162 3.76 23.45 0.08
CA LYS A 162 2.65 24.35 -0.21
C LYS A 162 1.36 23.60 -0.57
N HIS A 163 1.47 22.52 -1.34
CA HIS A 163 0.31 21.68 -1.68
C HIS A 163 -0.28 21.03 -0.42
N TRP A 164 0.56 20.45 0.44
CA TRP A 164 0.12 19.90 1.73
C TRP A 164 -0.52 20.97 2.62
N GLU A 165 0.08 22.16 2.73
CA GLU A 165 -0.45 23.27 3.51
C GLU A 165 -1.85 23.66 3.04
N ASN A 166 -2.06 23.75 1.72
CA ASN A 166 -3.36 24.02 1.14
C ASN A 166 -4.37 22.92 1.50
N LEU A 167 -4.01 21.65 1.31
CA LEU A 167 -4.89 20.54 1.66
C LEU A 167 -5.23 20.48 3.15
N MET A 168 -4.36 21.03 4.00
CA MET A 168 -4.53 21.05 5.46
C MET A 168 -5.23 22.33 5.96
N ASP A 169 -5.46 23.32 5.11
CA ASP A 169 -6.15 24.56 5.46
C ASP A 169 -7.63 24.47 5.07
N SER A 170 -8.51 24.45 6.09
CA SER A 170 -9.95 24.34 5.91
C SER A 170 -10.59 25.55 5.23
N SER A 171 -9.87 26.67 5.11
CA SER A 171 -10.33 27.85 4.37
C SER A 171 -10.12 27.75 2.85
N THR A 172 -9.32 26.79 2.38
CA THR A 172 -8.96 26.67 0.95
C THR A 172 -10.02 25.97 0.11
N GLY A 173 -10.99 25.31 0.73
CA GLY A 173 -12.07 24.63 0.04
C GLY A 173 -12.91 23.76 0.97
N THR A 174 -14.07 23.34 0.47
CA THR A 174 -14.90 22.34 1.13
C THR A 174 -14.15 21.01 1.24
N PRO A 175 -14.54 20.11 2.16
CA PRO A 175 -13.93 18.79 2.29
C PRO A 175 -13.83 17.99 0.98
N ILE A 176 -14.85 18.07 0.11
CA ILE A 176 -14.84 17.35 -1.16
C ILE A 176 -13.89 18.00 -2.18
N GLU A 177 -13.78 19.33 -2.20
CA GLU A 177 -12.81 20.04 -3.04
C GLU A 177 -11.37 19.76 -2.59
N ARG A 178 -11.12 19.67 -1.27
CA ARG A 178 -9.82 19.26 -0.72
C ARG A 178 -9.48 17.81 -1.11
N TYR A 179 -10.45 16.89 -1.07
CA TYR A 179 -10.26 15.52 -1.56
C TYR A 179 -9.92 15.50 -3.05
N GLN A 180 -10.69 16.24 -3.85
CA GLN A 180 -10.46 16.34 -5.29
C GLN A 180 -9.09 16.92 -5.57
N ALA A 181 -8.68 18.00 -4.89
CA ALA A 181 -7.35 18.59 -5.04
C ALA A 181 -6.21 17.62 -4.71
N PHE A 182 -6.40 16.75 -3.70
CA PHE A 182 -5.42 15.72 -3.34
C PHE A 182 -5.18 14.72 -4.49
N PHE A 183 -6.23 14.38 -5.25
CA PHE A 183 -6.13 13.47 -6.39
C PHE A 183 -6.10 14.15 -7.78
N ALA A 184 -6.34 15.47 -7.88
CA ALA A 184 -6.48 16.21 -9.13
C ALA A 184 -5.18 16.37 -9.91
N HIS A 185 -4.02 16.27 -9.23
CA HIS A 185 -2.73 16.23 -9.91
C HIS A 185 -2.41 14.88 -10.58
N HIS A 186 -3.37 13.94 -10.62
CA HIS A 186 -3.11 12.55 -11.00
C HIS A 186 -4.18 11.97 -11.95
N GLY A 187 -4.81 12.81 -12.79
CA GLY A 187 -5.95 12.40 -13.63
C GLY A 187 -6.13 13.15 -14.94
N HIS A 188 -5.09 13.83 -15.46
CA HIS A 188 -5.15 14.45 -16.77
C HIS A 188 -4.33 13.66 -17.78
N ASN A 189 -5.02 12.85 -18.58
CA ASN A 189 -4.52 12.25 -19.80
C ASN A 189 -4.10 13.38 -20.76
N HIS A 190 -2.84 13.81 -20.69
CA HIS A 190 -2.26 14.72 -21.67
C HIS A 190 -1.94 13.91 -22.92
N GLY A 191 -2.88 13.89 -23.87
CA GLY A 191 -2.62 13.42 -25.22
C GLY A 191 -1.35 14.07 -25.77
N HIS A 192 -0.42 13.22 -26.22
CA HIS A 192 0.86 13.60 -26.80
C HIS A 192 0.70 14.67 -27.90
N GLY A 193 1.08 15.91 -27.58
CA GLY A 193 1.42 16.93 -28.57
C GLY A 193 2.92 16.84 -28.86
N HIS A 194 3.28 16.26 -30.00
CA HIS A 194 4.65 16.26 -30.51
C HIS A 194 5.14 17.71 -30.72
N GLY A 195 6.06 18.15 -29.86
CA GLY A 195 6.84 19.37 -30.03
C GLY A 195 8.30 19.04 -30.29
N HIS A 196 8.74 19.12 -31.55
CA HIS A 196 10.15 19.06 -31.93
C HIS A 196 10.91 20.27 -31.38
N GLY A 197 12.06 20.03 -30.74
CA GLY A 197 13.03 21.05 -30.33
C GLY A 197 14.45 20.49 -30.29
N HIS A 198 15.25 20.86 -31.28
CA HIS A 198 16.68 20.57 -31.40
C HIS A 198 17.53 21.39 -30.41
N GLY A 199 18.69 20.85 -29.98
CA GLY A 199 19.89 21.68 -29.76
C GLY A 199 20.77 21.40 -28.53
N HIS A 200 21.84 20.63 -28.76
CA HIS A 200 23.24 20.77 -28.29
C HIS A 200 23.63 20.99 -26.80
N GLY A 201 24.27 19.95 -26.23
CA GLY A 201 25.63 19.89 -25.68
C GLY A 201 26.19 21.00 -24.76
N HIS A 202 26.73 20.60 -23.60
CA HIS A 202 28.16 20.70 -23.24
C HIS A 202 28.46 20.01 -21.89
N GLU A 203 29.55 19.25 -21.86
CA GLU A 203 30.22 18.71 -20.66
C GLU A 203 30.95 19.83 -19.90
N HIS A 204 31.03 19.74 -18.56
CA HIS A 204 32.20 20.19 -17.79
C HIS A 204 32.33 19.47 -16.44
N HIS A 205 33.59 19.23 -16.06
CA HIS A 205 34.11 18.44 -14.95
C HIS A 205 34.02 19.09 -13.55
N GLY A 206 34.02 18.23 -12.52
CA GLY A 206 34.91 18.29 -11.35
C GLY A 206 34.43 19.05 -10.11
N HIS A 207 34.24 18.39 -8.96
CA HIS A 207 35.29 18.00 -8.02
C HIS A 207 34.68 17.44 -6.72
N ASN A 208 35.42 16.51 -6.13
CA ASN A 208 35.15 15.76 -4.91
C ASN A 208 35.75 16.49 -3.70
N HIS A 209 35.05 16.54 -2.56
CA HIS A 209 35.70 16.75 -1.26
C HIS A 209 34.99 15.97 -0.15
N ASN A 210 35.75 15.03 0.39
CA ASN A 210 35.47 14.25 1.59
C ASN A 210 35.89 15.08 2.82
N HIS A 211 35.07 15.11 3.87
CA HIS A 211 35.54 15.40 5.22
C HIS A 211 34.89 14.46 6.23
N HIS A 212 35.72 13.60 6.81
CA HIS A 212 35.46 12.88 8.05
C HIS A 212 35.37 13.85 9.22
N GLN A 213 34.42 13.64 10.12
CA GLN A 213 34.65 13.73 11.55
C GLN A 213 33.77 12.73 12.30
N SER A 214 34.44 11.89 13.08
CA SER A 214 33.84 10.95 14.02
C SER A 214 33.52 11.68 15.33
N HIS A 215 32.38 11.37 15.94
CA HIS A 215 32.27 11.38 17.39
C HIS A 215 31.30 10.27 17.83
N HIS A 216 31.86 9.30 18.54
CA HIS A 216 31.13 8.30 19.31
C HIS A 216 30.50 8.94 20.55
N ALA A 217 29.22 8.67 20.76
CA ALA A 217 28.64 8.54 22.10
C ALA A 217 27.67 7.35 22.05
N LYS A 218 27.96 6.34 22.86
CA LYS A 218 27.18 5.11 22.98
C LYS A 218 26.00 5.30 23.92
N ASP A 219 24.90 4.67 23.52
CA ASP A 219 23.84 4.02 24.29
C ASP A 219 23.09 4.81 25.37
N LEU A 220 21.79 4.99 25.14
CA LEU A 220 20.71 4.36 25.92
C LEU A 220 19.38 4.95 25.40
N HIS A 221 18.63 4.17 24.62
CA HIS A 221 17.15 4.08 24.58
C HIS A 221 16.77 3.10 23.45
N GLN A 222 16.63 1.83 23.85
CA GLN A 222 15.95 0.78 23.10
C GLN A 222 14.44 1.05 23.07
N GLU A 223 13.78 0.57 22.02
CA GLU A 223 12.32 0.42 21.86
C GLU A 223 11.47 1.65 21.48
N THR A 224 11.76 2.26 20.33
CA THR A 224 10.74 2.75 19.36
C THR A 224 11.49 3.13 18.08
N LYS A 225 11.57 2.23 17.10
CA LYS A 225 12.19 2.53 15.80
C LYS A 225 11.12 2.68 14.72
N HIS A 226 10.89 3.94 14.35
CA HIS A 226 10.54 4.47 13.04
C HIS A 226 9.29 3.91 12.32
N LEU A 227 8.11 4.50 12.56
CA LEU A 227 6.97 4.50 11.63
C LEU A 227 7.11 5.60 10.53
N GLU A 228 8.07 6.53 10.66
CA GLU A 228 8.31 7.59 9.66
C GLU A 228 8.64 7.07 8.25
N GLN A 229 9.54 6.08 8.11
CA GLN A 229 9.95 5.54 6.80
C GLN A 229 8.98 4.53 6.17
N PRO A 230 8.38 3.58 6.93
CA PRO A 230 7.42 2.63 6.40
C PRO A 230 6.30 3.33 5.64
N ILE A 231 5.64 4.31 6.27
CA ILE A 231 4.33 4.79 5.82
C ILE A 231 4.43 5.89 4.75
N GLN A 232 5.50 6.67 4.73
CA GLN A 232 5.74 7.65 3.67
C GLN A 232 6.03 7.00 2.32
N GLN A 233 6.72 5.85 2.28
CA GLN A 233 7.01 5.13 1.03
C GLN A 233 5.78 4.34 0.55
N TYR A 234 4.96 3.78 1.45
CA TYR A 234 3.69 3.12 1.14
C TYR A 234 2.70 3.98 0.35
N MET A 235 2.77 5.30 0.46
CA MET A 235 1.77 6.21 -0.11
C MET A 235 2.31 7.13 -1.19
N HIS A 236 3.62 7.08 -1.44
CA HIS A 236 4.22 7.60 -2.66
C HIS A 236 3.66 6.93 -3.92
N GLY A 237 3.27 5.65 -3.81
CA GLY A 237 2.57 4.91 -4.85
C GLY A 237 1.20 5.49 -5.23
N LEU A 238 0.53 6.23 -4.33
CA LEU A 238 -0.76 6.83 -4.66
C LEU A 238 -0.69 7.96 -5.70
N GLN A 239 0.52 8.38 -6.10
CA GLN A 239 0.80 9.56 -6.90
C GLN A 239 1.20 9.25 -8.35
N GLY A 240 1.00 8.02 -8.86
CA GLY A 240 1.24 7.70 -10.28
C GLY A 240 0.10 8.17 -11.20
N GLU A 241 0.40 8.53 -12.46
CA GLU A 241 -0.62 8.79 -13.49
C GLU A 241 -1.09 7.50 -14.20
N ASP A 242 -0.30 6.43 -14.15
CA ASP A 242 -0.51 5.16 -14.88
C ASP A 242 -0.95 3.99 -13.99
N MET A 243 -1.78 4.25 -12.96
CA MET A 243 -2.29 3.16 -12.12
C MET A 243 -3.56 2.56 -12.69
N SER A 244 -3.67 1.23 -12.58
CA SER A 244 -4.88 0.52 -12.95
C SER A 244 -6.04 0.91 -12.03
N SER A 245 -7.17 1.30 -12.64
CA SER A 245 -8.39 1.63 -11.90
C SER A 245 -9.04 0.41 -11.26
N TYR A 246 -9.91 0.64 -10.26
CA TYR A 246 -10.80 -0.40 -9.71
C TYR A 246 -11.52 -1.21 -10.80
N GLY A 247 -12.04 -0.55 -11.82
CA GLY A 247 -12.72 -1.20 -12.95
C GLY A 247 -11.77 -2.06 -13.79
N ALA A 248 -10.54 -1.58 -14.05
CA ALA A 248 -9.54 -2.33 -14.80
C ALA A 248 -9.08 -3.58 -14.04
N MET A 249 -8.82 -3.47 -12.74
CA MET A 249 -8.47 -4.61 -11.89
C MET A 249 -9.59 -5.65 -11.84
N THR A 250 -10.84 -5.21 -11.66
CA THR A 250 -12.02 -6.09 -11.68
C THR A 250 -12.11 -6.85 -13.00
N ALA A 251 -11.98 -6.15 -14.12
CA ALA A 251 -12.08 -6.74 -15.45
C ALA A 251 -10.96 -7.74 -15.74
N SER A 252 -9.72 -7.41 -15.36
CA SER A 252 -8.57 -8.27 -15.56
C SER A 252 -8.63 -9.55 -14.72
N LEU A 253 -9.03 -9.43 -13.44
CA LEU A 253 -9.27 -10.58 -12.56
C LEU A 253 -10.40 -11.46 -13.13
N ALA A 254 -11.51 -10.87 -13.56
CA ALA A 254 -12.62 -11.62 -14.13
C ALA A 254 -12.25 -12.32 -15.45
N ARG A 255 -11.37 -11.72 -16.25
CA ARG A 255 -10.83 -12.32 -17.48
C ARG A 255 -10.02 -13.58 -17.20
N ALA A 256 -9.16 -13.55 -16.18
CA ALA A 256 -8.25 -14.66 -15.88
C ALA A 256 -8.88 -15.77 -15.03
N PHE A 257 -9.77 -15.42 -14.09
CA PHE A 257 -10.36 -16.35 -13.12
C PHE A 257 -11.85 -16.65 -13.37
N GLY A 258 -12.46 -16.02 -14.38
CA GLY A 258 -13.89 -16.13 -14.65
C GLY A 258 -14.74 -15.13 -13.87
N THR A 259 -16.06 -15.22 -13.98
CA THR A 259 -16.98 -14.18 -13.48
C THR A 259 -17.22 -14.19 -11.97
N GLU A 260 -16.72 -15.19 -11.24
CA GLU A 260 -16.90 -15.32 -9.78
C GLU A 260 -15.85 -14.54 -8.97
N VAL A 261 -15.63 -13.27 -9.34
CA VAL A 261 -14.79 -12.36 -8.55
C VAL A 261 -15.57 -11.88 -7.34
N LYS A 262 -15.17 -12.32 -6.14
CA LYS A 262 -15.75 -11.79 -4.90
C LYS A 262 -15.09 -10.45 -4.58
N VAL A 263 -15.89 -9.39 -4.66
CA VAL A 263 -15.46 -8.03 -4.27
C VAL A 263 -16.12 -7.67 -2.94
N ILE A 264 -15.30 -7.25 -1.97
CA ILE A 264 -15.75 -6.66 -0.71
C ILE A 264 -15.34 -5.19 -0.75
N ASP A 265 -16.27 -4.33 -1.14
CA ASP A 265 -16.07 -2.89 -1.18
C ASP A 265 -16.43 -2.24 0.17
N ASN A 266 -16.30 -0.91 0.22
CA ASN A 266 -16.72 -0.11 1.37
C ASN A 266 -16.02 -0.52 2.69
N THR A 267 -14.76 -0.93 2.60
CA THR A 267 -13.95 -1.31 3.77
C THR A 267 -13.11 -0.14 4.29
N MET A 268 -12.58 -0.31 5.49
CA MET A 268 -11.72 0.70 6.11
C MET A 268 -10.47 0.98 5.27
N PHE A 269 -10.09 2.25 5.19
CA PHE A 269 -8.89 2.71 4.47
C PHE A 269 -8.35 4.05 4.99
N TYR A 270 -9.15 4.85 5.71
CA TYR A 270 -8.74 6.21 6.10
C TYR A 270 -7.51 6.23 7.01
N GLN A 271 -7.20 5.14 7.72
CA GLN A 271 -5.99 5.02 8.54
C GLN A 271 -4.71 5.32 7.75
N GLY A 272 -4.63 4.85 6.50
CA GLY A 272 -3.48 5.15 5.64
C GLY A 272 -3.42 6.65 5.35
N LEU A 273 -4.56 7.25 5.01
CA LEU A 273 -4.63 8.67 4.69
C LEU A 273 -4.24 9.55 5.89
N PHE A 274 -4.67 9.25 7.12
CA PHE A 274 -4.24 10.04 8.28
C PHE A 274 -2.72 10.09 8.43
N VAL A 275 -2.05 8.95 8.24
CA VAL A 275 -0.59 8.91 8.29
C VAL A 275 0.03 9.62 7.08
N HIS A 276 -0.55 9.48 5.88
CA HIS A 276 -0.12 10.23 4.70
C HIS A 276 -0.10 11.74 4.93
N PHE A 277 -1.17 12.24 5.54
CA PHE A 277 -1.32 13.66 5.85
C PHE A 277 -0.44 14.11 7.02
N GLY A 278 0.30 13.19 7.63
CA GLY A 278 1.34 13.50 8.59
C GLY A 278 0.93 13.31 10.05
N LEU A 279 0.00 12.41 10.37
CA LEU A 279 -0.23 12.04 11.76
C LEU A 279 1.09 11.65 12.41
N GLU A 280 1.39 12.24 13.57
CA GLU A 280 2.67 12.08 14.25
C GLU A 280 3.03 10.61 14.53
N ASP A 281 4.31 10.26 14.36
CA ASP A 281 4.87 8.99 14.76
C ASP A 281 5.23 9.02 16.26
N SER A 282 4.21 8.86 17.10
CA SER A 282 4.36 8.83 18.55
C SER A 282 3.34 7.88 19.19
N LEU A 283 3.51 7.58 20.49
CA LEU A 283 2.51 6.83 21.26
C LEU A 283 1.13 7.52 21.22
N VAL A 284 1.12 8.86 21.18
CA VAL A 284 -0.11 9.66 21.06
C VAL A 284 -0.71 9.49 19.68
N GLY A 285 0.09 9.64 18.61
CA GLY A 285 -0.35 9.42 17.24
C GLY A 285 -0.93 8.02 17.01
N LYS A 286 -0.30 6.99 17.58
CA LYS A 286 -0.81 5.62 17.54
C LYS A 286 -2.17 5.49 18.22
N ALA A 287 -2.33 6.02 19.43
CA ALA A 287 -3.61 5.98 20.16
C ALA A 287 -4.73 6.76 19.42
N ILE A 288 -4.36 7.87 18.78
CA ILE A 288 -5.26 8.63 17.90
C ILE A 288 -5.68 7.75 16.72
N LEU A 289 -4.74 7.11 16.02
CA LEU A 289 -5.02 6.27 14.86
C LEU A 289 -5.95 5.10 15.22
N GLU A 290 -5.70 4.41 16.33
CA GLU A 290 -6.57 3.35 16.85
C GLU A 290 -7.99 3.86 17.11
N THR A 291 -8.12 5.07 17.67
CA THR A 291 -9.42 5.71 17.89
C THR A 291 -10.12 6.06 16.57
N LEU A 292 -9.38 6.59 15.60
CA LEU A 292 -9.91 6.93 14.27
C LEU A 292 -10.38 5.69 13.52
N MET A 293 -9.64 4.59 13.60
CA MET A 293 -10.03 3.29 13.03
C MET A 293 -11.33 2.76 13.65
N ALA A 294 -11.47 2.84 14.97
CA ALA A 294 -12.71 2.43 15.65
C ALA A 294 -13.91 3.32 15.26
N GLN A 295 -13.67 4.62 15.07
CA GLN A 295 -14.69 5.55 14.59
C GLN A 295 -15.09 5.27 13.13
N GLU A 296 -14.12 4.97 12.26
CA GLU A 296 -14.35 4.59 10.86
C GLU A 296 -15.20 3.32 10.79
N ALA A 297 -14.81 2.27 11.52
CA ALA A 297 -15.57 1.02 11.61
C ALA A 297 -17.02 1.25 12.05
N THR A 298 -17.23 2.10 13.05
CA THR A 298 -18.58 2.46 13.53
C THR A 298 -19.37 3.22 12.48
N ALA A 299 -18.77 4.21 11.83
CA ALA A 299 -19.43 5.03 10.81
C ALA A 299 -19.80 4.20 9.56
N LEU A 300 -18.93 3.26 9.15
CA LEU A 300 -19.22 2.30 8.07
C LEU A 300 -20.38 1.38 8.43
N LYS A 301 -20.37 0.81 9.65
CA LYS A 301 -21.45 -0.03 10.16
C LYS A 301 -22.79 0.71 10.17
N ASN A 302 -22.79 1.98 10.54
CA ASN A 302 -23.97 2.84 10.56
C ASN A 302 -24.35 3.42 9.19
N LYS A 303 -23.56 3.15 8.14
CA LYS A 303 -23.72 3.70 6.78
C LYS A 303 -23.68 5.24 6.75
N GLU A 304 -22.95 5.85 7.67
CA GLU A 304 -22.75 7.30 7.74
C GLU A 304 -21.72 7.78 6.72
N ILE A 305 -20.80 6.91 6.33
CA ILE A 305 -19.74 7.16 5.36
C ILE A 305 -19.60 5.97 4.40
N LYS A 306 -18.96 6.24 3.26
CA LYS A 306 -18.34 5.23 2.40
C LYS A 306 -16.85 5.07 2.72
N GLY A 307 -16.40 3.83 2.83
CA GLY A 307 -15.00 3.43 2.92
C GLY A 307 -14.38 3.39 1.53
N LEU A 308 -13.08 3.69 1.47
CA LEU A 308 -12.34 3.67 0.20
C LEU A 308 -11.69 2.31 -0.06
N GLY A 309 -11.63 1.44 0.95
CA GLY A 309 -10.98 0.14 0.82
C GLY A 309 -11.83 -0.84 0.01
N VAL A 310 -11.14 -1.67 -0.76
CA VAL A 310 -11.72 -2.71 -1.59
C VAL A 310 -10.87 -3.97 -1.45
N ASN A 311 -11.50 -5.12 -1.25
CA ASN A 311 -10.80 -6.40 -1.31
C ASN A 311 -11.34 -7.25 -2.46
N PHE A 312 -10.45 -7.74 -3.31
CA PHE A 312 -10.75 -8.75 -4.32
C PHE A 312 -10.31 -10.11 -3.82
N ILE A 313 -11.18 -11.11 -3.96
CA ILE A 313 -10.87 -12.50 -3.64
C ILE A 313 -11.30 -13.35 -4.83
N VAL A 314 -10.35 -14.04 -5.44
CA VAL A 314 -10.58 -14.97 -6.57
C VAL A 314 -9.91 -16.30 -6.32
N GLU A 315 -10.46 -17.34 -6.92
CA GLU A 315 -9.98 -18.72 -6.82
C GLU A 315 -9.73 -19.29 -8.21
N LYS A 316 -8.65 -20.07 -8.36
CA LYS A 316 -8.32 -20.82 -9.58
C LYS A 316 -8.94 -22.21 -9.60
#